data_AF-A0AAU6AIX3-F1
#
_entry.id   AF-A0AAU6AIX3-F1
#
_cell.length_a   1.000
_cell.length_b   1.000
_cell.length_c   1.000
_cell.angle_alpha   90.00
_cell.angle_beta   90.00
_cell.angle_gamma   90.00
#
_symmetry.space_group_name_H-M   'P 1'
#
loop_
_entity.id
_entity.type
_entity.pdbx_description
1 polymer ?
#
loop_
_entity_poly.entity_id
_entity_poly.type
_entity_poly.pdbx_seq_one_letter_code
_entity_poly.pdbx_strand_id
1 'polypeptide(L)'
;MSTPTARHRCPYRPSAPSWYVRATRSALPTSRFPAFKRQQLTGEQVAVSVGHSGEDGTAHVTLLIGQHLGKPPRPGPARDTWLRMRADIAARLQRAGFAAVLTKAGVRATPPRPEPVAVHLEHGDVFRDGLGALGRYRIWCPEHPHLTGRLQNSHTLGPQVFTYVYATERARNPVWPTGFRTLHGAAEAWAAHMGLPPVTVTEI
;
A
#
# COMPACT_ATOMS: atom_id res chain seq x y z
N MET A 1 -12.36 -33.57 22.82
CA MET A 1 -11.15 -32.86 22.36
C MET A 1 -11.18 -32.77 20.84
N SER A 2 -11.51 -31.60 20.30
CA SER A 2 -11.40 -31.31 18.87
C SER A 2 -11.24 -29.79 18.68
N THR A 3 -10.00 -29.33 18.53
CA THR A 3 -9.72 -28.04 17.88
C THR A 3 -9.57 -28.33 16.40
N PRO A 4 -10.43 -27.75 15.55
CA PRO A 4 -9.84 -26.84 14.58
C PRO A 4 -10.79 -25.71 14.17
N THR A 5 -10.23 -24.52 13.98
CA THR A 5 -10.31 -23.87 12.67
C THR A 5 -9.25 -22.78 12.65
N ALA A 6 -8.36 -22.90 11.68
CA ALA A 6 -7.36 -21.89 11.39
C ALA A 6 -8.07 -20.53 11.35
N ARG A 7 -7.71 -19.64 12.28
CA ARG A 7 -8.06 -18.23 12.18
C ARG A 7 -7.65 -17.81 10.77
N HIS A 8 -8.62 -17.53 9.89
CA HIS A 8 -8.38 -16.80 8.66
C HIS A 8 -7.67 -15.51 9.08
N ARG A 9 -6.34 -15.52 9.00
CA ARG A 9 -5.52 -14.35 9.30
C ARG A 9 -5.81 -13.37 8.20
N CYS A 10 -6.76 -12.47 8.45
CA CYS A 10 -7.08 -11.35 7.60
C CYS A 10 -5.75 -10.63 7.26
N PRO A 11 -5.28 -10.65 6.00
CA PRO A 11 -3.91 -10.28 5.65
C PRO A 11 -3.62 -8.76 5.68
N TYR A 12 -4.49 -7.96 6.30
CA TYR A 12 -4.48 -6.49 6.19
C TYR A 12 -3.86 -5.82 7.43
N ARG A 13 -2.96 -4.85 7.23
CA ARG A 13 -2.36 -4.01 8.29
C ARG A 13 -2.34 -2.53 7.84
N PRO A 14 -2.58 -1.56 8.74
CA PRO A 14 -2.58 -0.13 8.41
C PRO A 14 -1.16 0.42 8.21
N SER A 15 -1.09 1.52 7.45
CA SER A 15 0.08 2.32 7.08
C SER A 15 1.05 1.71 6.06
N ALA A 16 1.24 2.48 4.99
CA ALA A 16 2.02 2.31 3.78
C ALA A 16 1.37 1.47 2.64
N PRO A 17 1.46 1.93 1.38
CA PRO A 17 0.80 1.47 0.14
C PRO A 17 0.81 -0.04 -0.09
N SER A 18 -0.18 -0.69 0.50
CA SER A 18 -0.24 -2.14 0.59
C SER A 18 -0.60 -2.78 -0.76
N TRP A 19 -1.36 -2.10 -1.63
CA TRP A 19 -1.67 -2.62 -2.96
C TRP A 19 -0.45 -2.71 -3.87
N TYR A 20 0.31 -1.62 -4.05
CA TYR A 20 1.46 -1.58 -4.97
C TYR A 20 2.54 -2.59 -4.57
N VAL A 21 2.84 -2.68 -3.28
CA VAL A 21 3.80 -3.67 -2.76
C VAL A 21 3.26 -5.10 -2.93
N ARG A 22 1.97 -5.35 -2.64
CA ARG A 22 1.35 -6.68 -2.79
C ARG A 22 1.25 -7.13 -4.24
N ALA A 23 0.82 -6.26 -5.15
CA ALA A 23 0.73 -6.53 -6.58
C ALA A 23 2.12 -6.90 -7.12
N THR A 24 3.12 -6.09 -6.79
CA THR A 24 4.52 -6.34 -7.17
C THR A 24 5.05 -7.65 -6.58
N ARG A 25 4.70 -7.98 -5.32
CA ARG A 25 5.08 -9.25 -4.70
C ARG A 25 4.40 -10.45 -5.32
N SER A 26 3.14 -10.33 -5.70
CA SER A 26 2.38 -11.42 -6.33
C SER A 26 2.95 -11.76 -7.72
N ALA A 27 3.54 -10.78 -8.41
CA ALA A 27 4.25 -10.99 -9.67
C ALA A 27 5.63 -11.66 -9.52
N LEU A 28 6.17 -11.78 -8.30
CA LEU A 28 7.51 -12.32 -8.03
C LEU A 28 7.42 -13.62 -7.21
N PRO A 29 7.72 -14.79 -7.79
CA PRO A 29 7.57 -16.07 -7.09
C PRO A 29 8.51 -16.17 -5.89
N THR A 30 7.96 -16.46 -4.70
CA THR A 30 8.70 -16.49 -3.43
C THR A 30 9.80 -17.54 -3.39
N SER A 31 9.66 -18.63 -4.14
CA SER A 31 10.67 -19.68 -4.28
C SER A 31 11.97 -19.21 -4.95
N ARG A 32 11.89 -18.14 -5.77
CA ARG A 32 13.02 -17.58 -6.53
C ARG A 32 13.43 -16.19 -6.06
N PHE A 33 12.47 -15.44 -5.51
CA PHE A 33 12.62 -14.06 -5.04
C PHE A 33 12.05 -13.91 -3.63
N PRO A 34 12.67 -14.56 -2.63
CA PRO A 34 12.14 -14.54 -1.28
C PRO A 34 12.17 -13.14 -0.67
N ALA A 35 11.24 -12.89 0.24
CA ALA A 35 11.22 -11.70 1.07
C ALA A 35 12.08 -11.96 2.32
N PHE A 36 13.20 -11.25 2.44
CA PHE A 36 14.07 -11.33 3.62
C PHE A 36 14.41 -9.93 4.13
N LYS A 37 14.59 -9.82 5.45
CA LYS A 37 15.31 -8.67 6.02
C LYS A 37 16.79 -8.86 5.73
N ARG A 38 17.50 -7.78 5.42
CA ARG A 38 18.95 -7.78 5.13
C ARG A 38 19.77 -8.65 6.09
N GLN A 39 19.45 -8.58 7.38
CA GLN A 39 20.15 -9.29 8.46
C GLN A 39 20.00 -10.82 8.40
N GLN A 40 19.09 -11.34 7.57
CA GLN A 40 18.78 -12.76 7.44
C GLN A 40 19.45 -13.40 6.21
N LEU A 41 20.12 -12.60 5.37
CA LEU A 41 20.81 -13.10 4.18
C LEU A 41 22.21 -13.58 4.56
N THR A 42 22.49 -14.84 4.21
CA THR A 42 23.80 -15.48 4.32
C THR A 42 24.46 -15.56 2.95
N GLY A 43 25.80 -15.51 2.90
CA GLY A 43 26.59 -15.81 1.68
C GLY A 43 26.11 -15.09 0.40
N GLU A 44 25.95 -15.85 -0.68
CA GLU A 44 25.49 -15.39 -2.00
C GLU A 44 23.96 -15.41 -2.18
N GLN A 45 23.19 -15.54 -1.08
CA GLN A 45 21.73 -15.64 -1.17
C GLN A 45 21.11 -14.42 -1.84
N VAL A 46 20.16 -14.67 -2.74
CA VAL A 46 19.43 -13.65 -3.50
C VAL A 46 18.06 -13.44 -2.88
N ALA A 47 17.72 -12.19 -2.61
CA ALA A 47 16.39 -11.79 -2.17
C ALA A 47 16.01 -10.43 -2.78
N VAL A 48 14.76 -10.04 -2.56
CA VAL A 48 14.25 -8.76 -3.04
C VAL A 48 13.59 -8.03 -1.89
N SER A 49 13.83 -6.72 -1.82
CA SER A 49 13.03 -5.78 -1.03
C SER A 49 12.10 -5.04 -1.97
N VAL A 50 10.85 -4.85 -1.58
CA VAL A 50 9.87 -4.11 -2.37
C VAL A 50 9.40 -2.95 -1.53
N GLY A 51 9.74 -1.74 -1.96
CA GLY A 51 9.22 -0.49 -1.42
C GLY A 51 8.25 0.16 -2.41
N HIS A 52 7.69 1.29 -2.00
CA HIS A 52 6.89 2.17 -2.85
C HIS A 52 7.49 3.59 -2.76
N SER A 53 7.41 4.37 -3.83
CA SER A 53 7.68 5.81 -3.76
C SER A 53 6.37 6.57 -3.91
N GLY A 54 5.82 7.02 -2.78
CA GLY A 54 4.84 8.10 -2.73
C GLY A 54 3.63 7.99 -3.68
N GLU A 55 3.04 9.16 -3.97
CA GLU A 55 1.74 9.39 -4.60
C GLU A 55 1.60 8.79 -6.01
N ASP A 56 2.70 8.59 -6.74
CA ASP A 56 2.71 8.11 -8.13
C ASP A 56 2.49 6.60 -8.30
N GLY A 57 2.26 5.86 -7.21
CA GLY A 57 1.97 4.41 -7.31
C GLY A 57 3.11 3.58 -7.90
N THR A 58 4.36 4.03 -7.75
CA THR A 58 5.52 3.32 -8.28
C THR A 58 6.15 2.42 -7.21
N ALA A 59 6.35 1.15 -7.53
CA ALA A 59 7.05 0.20 -6.69
C ALA A 59 8.56 0.16 -7.03
N HIS A 60 9.40 0.06 -5.99
CA HIS A 60 10.84 -0.12 -6.13
C HIS A 60 11.21 -1.52 -5.68
N VAL A 61 11.66 -2.35 -6.61
CA VAL A 61 12.17 -3.69 -6.34
C VAL A 61 13.69 -3.62 -6.26
N THR A 62 14.21 -3.63 -5.03
CA THR A 62 15.65 -3.63 -4.77
C THR A 62 16.14 -5.06 -4.65
N LEU A 63 17.12 -5.43 -5.48
CA LEU A 63 17.78 -6.73 -5.39
C LEU A 63 18.77 -6.72 -4.21
N LEU A 64 18.77 -7.81 -3.45
CA LEU A 64 19.66 -8.06 -2.34
C LEU A 64 20.46 -9.32 -2.68
N ILE A 65 21.80 -9.24 -2.66
CA ILE A 65 22.67 -10.41 -2.80
C ILE A 65 23.64 -10.41 -1.63
N GLY A 66 23.55 -11.43 -0.78
CA GLY A 66 24.27 -11.48 0.49
C GLY A 66 23.97 -10.27 1.37
N GLN A 67 25.03 -9.62 1.88
CA GLN A 67 24.90 -8.40 2.69
C GLN A 67 24.91 -7.09 1.87
N HIS A 68 25.05 -7.17 0.54
CA HIS A 68 25.12 -6.02 -0.34
C HIS A 68 23.71 -5.49 -0.66
N LEU A 69 23.44 -4.24 -0.25
CA LEU A 69 22.18 -3.54 -0.52
C LEU A 69 22.29 -2.72 -1.80
N GLY A 70 21.62 -3.13 -2.87
CA GLY A 70 21.39 -2.24 -4.02
C GLY A 70 22.66 -1.71 -4.71
N LYS A 71 23.83 -2.27 -4.40
CA LYS A 71 25.11 -1.94 -5.02
C LYS A 71 25.54 -3.14 -5.86
N PRO A 72 25.90 -2.94 -7.13
CA PRO A 72 26.42 -4.02 -7.95
C PRO A 72 27.69 -4.59 -7.32
N PRO A 73 27.82 -5.93 -7.21
CA PRO A 73 29.07 -6.56 -6.80
C PRO A 73 30.25 -6.17 -7.70
N ARG A 74 31.48 -6.35 -7.21
CA ARG A 74 32.71 -6.23 -8.02
C ARG A 74 32.68 -7.22 -9.20
N PRO A 75 33.40 -6.96 -10.31
CA PRO A 75 33.50 -7.90 -11.42
C PRO A 75 33.81 -9.33 -10.97
N GLY A 76 33.08 -10.31 -11.51
CA GLY A 76 33.17 -11.72 -11.13
C GLY A 76 31.79 -12.42 -11.11
N PRO A 77 31.74 -13.70 -10.71
CA PRO A 77 30.53 -14.54 -10.80
C PRO A 77 29.31 -13.95 -10.08
N ALA A 78 29.52 -13.29 -8.92
CA ALA A 78 28.46 -12.62 -8.18
C ALA A 78 27.83 -11.45 -8.95
N ARG A 79 28.61 -10.71 -9.76
CA ARG A 79 28.10 -9.64 -10.62
C ARG A 79 27.31 -10.20 -11.80
N ASP A 80 27.72 -11.33 -12.37
CA ASP A 80 26.97 -11.97 -13.45
C ASP A 80 25.62 -12.48 -12.95
N THR A 81 25.60 -13.08 -11.75
CA THR A 81 24.35 -13.46 -11.07
C THR A 81 23.48 -12.24 -10.77
N TRP A 82 24.07 -11.13 -10.28
CA TRP A 82 23.35 -9.86 -10.08
C TRP A 82 22.68 -9.35 -11.36
N LEU A 83 23.40 -9.33 -12.47
CA LEU A 83 22.89 -8.86 -13.76
C LEU A 83 21.77 -9.76 -14.29
N ARG A 84 21.96 -11.09 -14.25
CA ARG A 84 20.94 -12.07 -14.66
C ARG A 84 19.67 -11.94 -13.82
N MET A 85 19.80 -11.84 -12.49
CA MET A 85 18.65 -11.73 -11.60
C MET A 85 17.87 -10.44 -11.79
N ARG A 86 18.55 -9.31 -12.03
CA ARG A 86 17.87 -8.04 -12.36
C ARG A 86 17.06 -8.14 -13.65
N ALA A 87 17.63 -8.77 -14.68
CA ALA A 87 16.94 -8.99 -15.95
C ALA A 87 15.73 -9.93 -15.77
N ASP A 88 15.86 -11.01 -15.00
CA ASP A 88 14.76 -11.94 -14.72
C ASP A 88 13.61 -11.29 -13.93
N ILE A 89 13.92 -10.46 -12.94
CA ILE A 89 12.92 -9.65 -12.22
C ILE A 89 12.16 -8.73 -13.19
N ALA A 90 12.89 -7.99 -14.03
CA ALA A 90 12.28 -7.08 -15.00
C ALA A 90 11.37 -7.83 -15.98
N ALA A 91 11.85 -8.95 -16.55
CA ALA A 91 11.09 -9.76 -17.50
C ALA A 91 9.83 -10.39 -16.89
N ARG A 92 9.84 -10.70 -15.58
CA ARG A 92 8.65 -11.22 -14.88
C ARG A 92 7.63 -10.14 -14.60
N LEU A 93 8.08 -8.97 -14.17
CA LEU A 93 7.21 -7.82 -13.94
C LEU A 93 6.56 -7.39 -15.27
N GLN A 94 7.31 -7.35 -16.37
CA GLN A 94 6.76 -7.08 -17.70
C GLN A 94 5.72 -8.12 -18.13
N ARG A 95 5.99 -9.42 -17.91
CA ARG A 95 5.01 -10.49 -18.18
C ARG A 95 3.73 -10.37 -17.34
N ALA A 96 3.82 -9.76 -16.16
CA ALA A 96 2.68 -9.45 -15.30
C ALA A 96 1.99 -8.11 -15.65
N GLY A 97 2.37 -7.46 -16.76
CA GLY A 97 1.77 -6.22 -17.24
C GLY A 97 2.35 -4.95 -16.61
N PHE A 98 3.44 -5.04 -15.84
CA PHE A 98 4.09 -3.88 -15.24
C PHE A 98 4.97 -3.16 -16.26
N ALA A 99 4.98 -1.83 -16.22
CA ALA A 99 6.06 -1.05 -16.83
C ALA A 99 7.29 -1.16 -15.94
N ALA A 100 8.35 -1.84 -16.40
CA ALA A 100 9.55 -2.10 -15.61
C ALA A 100 10.79 -1.45 -16.23
N VAL A 101 11.57 -0.74 -15.40
CA VAL A 101 12.83 -0.09 -15.78
C VAL A 101 13.95 -0.59 -14.87
N LEU A 102 15.03 -1.07 -15.48
CA LEU A 102 16.23 -1.49 -14.76
C LEU A 102 16.89 -0.30 -14.05
N THR A 103 17.21 -0.46 -12.76
CA THR A 103 17.95 0.56 -11.98
C THR A 103 19.24 -0.03 -11.43
N LYS A 104 20.23 0.79 -11.05
CA LYS A 104 21.51 0.30 -10.49
C LYS A 104 21.32 -0.73 -9.37
N ALA A 105 20.27 -0.55 -8.56
CA ALA A 105 19.96 -1.37 -7.38
C ALA A 105 18.99 -2.53 -7.65
N GLY A 106 18.36 -2.60 -8.83
CA GLY A 106 17.28 -3.56 -9.07
C GLY A 106 16.40 -3.15 -10.25
N VAL A 107 15.11 -3.00 -9.99
CA VAL A 107 14.06 -2.66 -10.95
C VAL A 107 13.09 -1.67 -10.32
N ARG A 108 12.79 -0.58 -11.03
CA ARG A 108 11.63 0.28 -10.74
C ARG A 108 10.47 -0.24 -11.56
N ALA A 109 9.33 -0.47 -10.95
CA ALA A 109 8.18 -1.06 -11.62
C ALA A 109 6.90 -0.31 -11.28
N THR A 110 6.13 0.02 -12.31
CA THR A 110 4.81 0.59 -12.18
C THR A 110 3.80 -0.49 -12.54
N PRO A 111 2.92 -0.91 -11.62
CA PRO A 111 1.89 -1.89 -11.93
C PRO A 111 0.93 -1.34 -13.00
N PRO A 112 0.27 -2.23 -13.77
CA PRO A 112 -0.83 -1.80 -14.61
C PRO A 112 -1.88 -1.10 -13.74
N ARG A 113 -2.46 0.00 -14.24
CA ARG A 113 -3.51 0.72 -13.51
C ARG A 113 -4.67 -0.26 -13.29
N PRO A 114 -5.02 -0.59 -12.03
CA PRO A 114 -6.19 -1.40 -11.76
C PRO A 114 -7.44 -0.56 -12.02
N GLU A 115 -8.57 -1.23 -12.23
CA GLU A 115 -9.86 -0.55 -12.29
C GLU A 115 -10.12 0.20 -10.98
N PRO A 116 -10.70 1.42 -11.03
CA PRO A 116 -11.05 2.15 -9.83
C PRO A 116 -12.06 1.38 -8.99
N VAL A 117 -11.82 1.33 -7.68
CA VAL A 117 -12.75 0.71 -6.74
C VAL A 117 -13.69 1.76 -6.17
N ALA A 118 -14.96 1.41 -6.00
CA ALA A 118 -15.94 2.33 -5.43
C ALA A 118 -15.71 2.54 -3.92
N VAL A 119 -15.69 3.80 -3.50
CA VAL A 119 -15.68 4.22 -2.09
C VAL A 119 -16.87 5.13 -1.86
N HIS A 120 -17.73 4.73 -0.92
CA HIS A 120 -18.96 5.43 -0.62
C HIS A 120 -18.81 6.26 0.66
N LEU A 121 -19.43 7.44 0.64
CA LEU A 121 -19.53 8.36 1.74
C LEU A 121 -21.00 8.56 2.10
N GLU A 122 -21.37 8.29 3.34
CA GLU A 122 -22.71 8.57 3.87
C GLU A 122 -22.58 9.64 4.94
N HIS A 123 -23.33 10.72 4.78
CA HIS A 123 -23.39 11.78 5.79
C HIS A 123 -24.12 11.27 7.04
N GLY A 124 -23.58 11.57 8.23
CA GLY A 124 -24.22 11.24 9.49
C GLY A 124 -25.56 11.98 9.64
N ASP A 125 -26.63 11.26 9.97
CA ASP A 125 -27.95 11.85 10.14
C ASP A 125 -28.06 12.49 11.53
N VAL A 126 -28.09 13.82 11.59
CA VAL A 126 -28.17 14.56 12.86
C VAL A 126 -29.51 14.35 13.57
N PHE A 127 -30.60 14.12 12.82
CA PHE A 127 -31.93 13.90 13.39
C PHE A 127 -32.06 12.52 14.01
N ARG A 128 -31.36 11.52 13.45
CA ARG A 128 -31.32 10.16 13.97
C ARG A 128 -30.24 9.94 15.02
N ASP A 129 -29.04 10.44 14.77
CA ASP A 129 -27.81 10.10 15.50
C ASP A 129 -27.33 11.25 16.43
N GLY A 130 -28.07 12.36 16.46
CA GLY A 130 -27.86 13.52 17.32
C GLY A 130 -26.79 14.51 16.81
N LEU A 131 -26.60 15.62 17.55
CA LEU A 131 -25.66 16.69 17.18
C LEU A 131 -24.21 16.21 17.00
N GLY A 132 -23.84 15.10 17.64
CA GLY A 132 -22.53 14.49 17.49
C GLY A 132 -22.25 13.93 16.08
N ALA A 133 -23.28 13.75 15.24
CA ALA A 133 -23.13 13.31 13.85
C ALA A 133 -22.84 14.47 12.88
N LEU A 134 -22.98 15.73 13.32
CA LEU A 134 -22.78 16.89 12.47
C LEU A 134 -21.34 16.92 11.90
N GLY A 135 -21.24 17.00 10.57
CA GLY A 135 -19.95 17.03 9.87
C GLY A 135 -19.15 15.73 9.98
N ARG A 136 -19.80 14.59 10.28
CA ARG A 136 -19.20 13.26 10.26
C ARG A 136 -19.78 12.44 9.12
N TYR A 137 -18.92 11.65 8.49
CA TYR A 137 -19.28 10.77 7.39
C TYR A 137 -18.82 9.36 7.71
N ARG A 138 -19.63 8.37 7.36
CA ARG A 138 -19.18 6.99 7.23
C ARG A 138 -18.50 6.82 5.88
N ILE A 139 -17.38 6.12 5.86
CA ILE A 139 -16.66 5.78 4.63
C ILE A 139 -16.47 4.27 4.56
N TRP A 140 -16.78 3.68 3.42
CA TRP A 140 -16.59 2.25 3.19
C TRP A 140 -16.40 1.94 1.71
N CYS A 141 -15.93 0.72 1.44
CA CYS A 141 -15.84 0.16 0.10
C CYS A 141 -16.84 -1.00 -0.01
N PRO A 142 -17.86 -0.93 -0.90
CA PRO A 142 -18.85 -2.01 -1.05
C PRO A 142 -18.23 -3.37 -1.39
N GLU A 143 -17.19 -3.39 -2.22
CA GLU A 143 -16.45 -4.60 -2.61
C GLU A 143 -15.64 -5.19 -1.45
N HIS A 144 -15.37 -4.38 -0.42
CA HIS A 144 -14.60 -4.75 0.75
C HIS A 144 -15.28 -4.25 2.03
N PRO A 145 -16.42 -4.86 2.42
CA PRO A 145 -17.27 -4.36 3.51
C PRO A 145 -16.61 -4.40 4.89
N HIS A 146 -15.48 -5.10 5.03
CA HIS A 146 -14.67 -5.12 6.24
C HIS A 146 -13.76 -3.88 6.36
N LEU A 147 -13.64 -3.07 5.31
CA LEU A 147 -12.89 -1.82 5.29
C LEU A 147 -13.85 -0.65 5.50
N THR A 148 -13.97 -0.26 6.77
CA THR A 148 -14.84 0.81 7.23
C THR A 148 -14.03 1.87 7.97
N GLY A 149 -14.52 3.11 7.90
CA GLY A 149 -13.91 4.23 8.58
C GLY A 149 -14.90 5.36 8.79
N ARG A 150 -14.34 6.47 9.25
CA ARG A 150 -15.07 7.72 9.38
C ARG A 150 -14.24 8.87 8.84
N LEU A 151 -14.91 9.81 8.20
CA LEU A 151 -14.39 11.16 7.96
C LEU A 151 -15.08 12.13 8.89
N GLN A 152 -14.38 13.17 9.31
CA GLN A 152 -14.99 14.21 10.12
C GLN A 152 -14.36 15.56 9.86
N ASN A 153 -15.16 16.61 10.01
CA ASN A 153 -14.66 17.97 10.07
C ASN A 153 -13.82 18.14 11.33
N SER A 154 -12.70 18.84 11.22
CA SER A 154 -11.89 19.21 12.38
C SER A 154 -11.54 20.69 12.31
N HIS A 155 -12.38 21.51 12.95
CA HIS A 155 -12.26 22.97 12.95
C HIS A 155 -11.37 23.53 14.09
N THR A 156 -10.74 22.69 14.91
CA THR A 156 -10.18 23.13 16.20
C THR A 156 -8.68 22.92 16.42
N LEU A 157 -7.91 22.34 15.49
CA LEU A 157 -6.53 21.89 15.79
C LEU A 157 -5.47 22.02 14.66
N GLY A 158 -5.68 22.83 13.62
CA GLY A 158 -4.68 22.93 12.53
C GLY A 158 -4.90 24.13 11.59
N PRO A 159 -3.94 24.43 10.69
CA PRO A 159 -3.88 25.67 9.92
C PRO A 159 -5.21 25.98 9.25
N GLN A 160 -5.59 27.27 9.25
CA GLN A 160 -6.90 27.85 8.86
C GLN A 160 -7.43 27.47 7.46
N VAL A 161 -6.81 26.54 6.75
CA VAL A 161 -7.01 26.20 5.34
C VAL A 161 -7.47 24.75 5.11
N PHE A 162 -7.51 23.87 6.13
CA PHE A 162 -7.92 22.45 5.98
C PHE A 162 -9.11 22.10 6.88
N THR A 163 -9.96 21.17 6.43
CA THR A 163 -11.28 20.94 7.04
C THR A 163 -11.55 19.49 7.42
N TYR A 164 -10.99 18.50 6.70
CA TYR A 164 -11.37 17.09 6.85
C TYR A 164 -10.21 16.20 7.32
N VAL A 165 -10.55 15.17 8.10
CA VAL A 165 -9.65 14.08 8.53
C VAL A 165 -10.32 12.72 8.40
N TYR A 166 -9.54 11.64 8.41
CA TYR A 166 -10.04 10.27 8.40
C TYR A 166 -9.60 9.47 9.62
N ALA A 167 -10.34 8.41 9.93
CA ALA A 167 -9.96 7.41 10.92
C ALA A 167 -10.46 6.03 10.49
N THR A 168 -9.76 4.97 10.92
CA THR A 168 -10.36 3.62 10.89
C THR A 168 -11.48 3.54 11.92
N GLU A 169 -12.49 2.69 11.71
CA GLU A 169 -13.64 2.58 12.62
C GLU A 169 -13.23 2.34 14.09
N ARG A 170 -12.15 1.57 14.32
CA ARG A 170 -11.65 1.24 15.66
C ARG A 170 -10.61 2.23 16.21
N ALA A 171 -10.22 3.23 15.43
CA ALA A 171 -9.21 4.20 15.87
C ALA A 171 -9.84 5.23 16.81
N ARG A 172 -9.28 5.31 18.03
CA ARG A 172 -9.64 6.34 19.02
C ARG A 172 -9.37 7.74 18.50
N ASN A 173 -8.25 7.91 17.78
CA ASN A 173 -7.79 9.18 17.23
C ASN A 173 -7.84 9.16 15.70
N PRO A 174 -8.22 10.29 15.06
CA PRO A 174 -8.09 10.45 13.61
C PRO A 174 -6.62 10.42 13.19
N VAL A 175 -6.38 9.98 11.95
CA VAL A 175 -5.06 9.96 11.30
C VAL A 175 -4.93 11.24 10.48
N TRP A 176 -3.98 12.11 10.86
CA TRP A 176 -3.82 13.43 10.25
C TRP A 176 -2.36 13.93 10.33
N PRO A 177 -1.57 13.90 9.23
CA PRO A 177 -0.26 14.58 9.18
C PRO A 177 -0.35 16.09 8.83
N THR A 178 -1.23 16.50 7.90
CA THR A 178 -1.35 17.90 7.40
C THR A 178 -2.78 18.35 7.07
N GLY A 179 -3.68 17.46 6.64
CA GLY A 179 -5.14 17.66 6.65
C GLY A 179 -5.69 17.88 5.27
N PHE A 180 -6.99 17.63 5.09
CA PHE A 180 -7.56 17.61 3.75
C PHE A 180 -8.48 18.80 3.53
N ARG A 181 -8.31 19.46 2.38
CA ARG A 181 -9.14 20.61 1.96
C ARG A 181 -10.53 20.18 1.52
N THR A 182 -10.67 18.95 1.04
CA THR A 182 -11.91 18.40 0.52
C THR A 182 -12.23 17.06 1.18
N LEU A 183 -13.52 16.75 1.27
CA LEU A 183 -14.02 15.47 1.75
C LEU A 183 -13.51 14.31 0.87
N HIS A 184 -13.52 14.49 -0.45
CA HIS A 184 -13.02 13.51 -1.41
C HIS A 184 -11.52 13.24 -1.24
N GLY A 185 -10.71 14.28 -1.03
CA GLY A 185 -9.28 14.10 -0.76
C GLY A 185 -9.00 13.35 0.55
N ALA A 186 -9.84 13.54 1.57
CA ALA A 186 -9.77 12.74 2.80
C ALA A 186 -10.17 11.27 2.57
N ALA A 187 -11.17 11.03 1.72
CA ALA A 187 -11.64 9.71 1.34
C ALA A 187 -10.58 8.93 0.53
N GLU A 188 -9.97 9.58 -0.45
CA GLU A 188 -8.85 9.02 -1.24
C GLU A 188 -7.66 8.68 -0.34
N ALA A 189 -7.32 9.57 0.60
CA ALA A 189 -6.24 9.32 1.55
C ALA A 189 -6.56 8.17 2.52
N TRP A 190 -7.81 8.03 2.95
CA TRP A 190 -8.28 6.86 3.71
C TRP A 190 -8.17 5.58 2.88
N ALA A 191 -8.61 5.60 1.62
CA ALA A 191 -8.56 4.46 0.73
C ALA A 191 -7.11 4.01 0.50
N ALA A 192 -6.21 4.96 0.25
CA ALA A 192 -4.78 4.71 0.15
C ALA A 192 -4.19 4.17 1.47
N HIS A 193 -4.65 4.67 2.63
CA HIS A 193 -4.24 4.15 3.95
C HIS A 193 -4.66 2.69 4.16
N MET A 194 -5.84 2.32 3.67
CA MET A 194 -6.31 0.92 3.64
C MET A 194 -5.65 0.10 2.52
N GLY A 195 -4.94 0.77 1.62
CA GLY A 195 -4.27 0.22 0.44
C GLY A 195 -5.23 -0.39 -0.56
N LEU A 196 -6.30 0.36 -0.83
CA LEU A 196 -7.11 0.21 -2.02
C LEU A 196 -6.33 0.70 -3.25
N PRO A 197 -6.63 0.16 -4.45
CA PRO A 197 -6.21 0.77 -5.71
C PRO A 197 -6.77 2.21 -5.85
N PRO A 198 -6.51 2.94 -6.96
CA PRO A 198 -7.26 4.17 -7.23
C PRO A 198 -8.77 3.96 -6.99
N VAL A 199 -9.43 4.96 -6.44
CA VAL A 199 -10.83 4.87 -6.05
C VAL A 199 -11.67 5.90 -6.75
N THR A 200 -12.94 5.58 -6.97
CA THR A 200 -13.97 6.57 -7.29
C THR A 200 -14.77 6.82 -6.02
N VAL A 201 -14.75 8.06 -5.56
CA VAL A 201 -15.46 8.47 -4.35
C VAL A 201 -16.87 8.94 -4.73
N THR A 202 -17.88 8.42 -4.06
CA THR A 202 -19.29 8.78 -4.29
C THR A 202 -19.97 9.08 -2.97
N GLU A 203 -20.70 10.19 -2.93
CA GLU A 203 -21.57 10.55 -1.80
C GLU A 203 -22.95 9.92 -2.05
N ILE A 204 -23.47 9.23 -1.04
CA ILE A 204 -24.76 8.55 -1.09
C ILE A 204 -25.71 9.03 0.01
#